data_AF-A0A383ACX3-F1
#
_entry.id   AF-A0A383ACX3-F1
#
_cell.length_a   1.000
_cell.length_b   1.000
_cell.length_c   1.000
_cell.angle_alpha   90.00
_cell.angle_beta   90.00
_cell.angle_gamma   90.00
#
_symmetry.space_group_name_H-M   'P 1'
#
loop_
_entity.id
_entity.type
_entity.pdbx_description
1 polymer ?
#
loop_
_entity_poly.entity_id
_entity_poly.type
_entity_poly.pdbx_seq_one_letter_code
_entity_poly.pdbx_strand_id
1 'polypeptide(L)'
;PSNPGRHLVLQNLVSWPVIGLTCLFFMFIDIVIDPLALQGGRWFLGKIYGYPDPGVYFGVPLANFIGWFIVGLIAMIGYRVVDQRKGVLPDLPSTIPVRVVLMGCGLYYMVLLFNLFVTFWIGETLMGMAGCFIYVPITILVWLKLAGRLPIAQST
;
A
#
# COMPACT_ATOMS: atom_id res chain seq x y z
N PRO A 1 29.29 14.77 -12.89
CA PRO A 1 29.19 15.44 -11.57
C PRO A 1 27.96 14.94 -10.79
N SER A 2 28.16 14.23 -9.68
CA SER A 2 27.08 13.73 -8.82
C SER A 2 26.37 14.91 -8.14
N ASN A 3 25.10 15.17 -8.50
CA ASN A 3 24.29 16.21 -7.86
C ASN A 3 24.07 15.83 -6.37
N PRO A 4 24.60 16.59 -5.39
CA PRO A 4 24.47 16.25 -3.98
C PRO A 4 23.01 16.16 -3.49
N GLY A 5 22.08 16.89 -4.12
CA GLY A 5 20.65 16.80 -3.80
C GLY A 5 20.01 15.45 -4.18
N ARG A 6 20.56 14.73 -5.17
CA ARG A 6 20.07 13.41 -5.61
C ARG A 6 20.22 12.36 -4.51
N HIS A 7 21.37 12.35 -3.83
CA HIS A 7 21.68 11.35 -2.82
C HIS A 7 20.73 11.48 -1.62
N LEU A 8 20.43 12.72 -1.21
CA LEU A 8 19.53 13.01 -0.08
C LEU A 8 18.07 12.61 -0.36
N VAL A 9 17.55 12.87 -1.55
CA VAL A 9 16.16 12.51 -1.90
C VAL A 9 16.00 11.00 -2.06
N LEU A 10 16.93 10.32 -2.73
CA LEU A 10 16.88 8.86 -2.87
C LEU A 10 17.06 8.18 -1.50
N GLN A 11 17.99 8.65 -0.66
CA GLN A 11 18.15 8.13 0.71
C GLN A 11 16.86 8.21 1.52
N ASN A 12 16.07 9.27 1.35
CA ASN A 12 14.78 9.41 2.03
C ASN A 12 13.72 8.44 1.48
N LEU A 13 13.64 8.26 0.16
CA LEU A 13 12.64 7.42 -0.51
C LEU A 13 12.85 5.92 -0.31
N VAL A 14 14.11 5.48 -0.16
CA VAL A 14 14.45 4.08 0.17
C VAL A 14 14.96 3.92 1.60
N SER A 15 14.62 4.85 2.49
CA SER A 15 14.90 4.72 3.92
C SER A 15 14.15 3.52 4.50
N TRP A 16 14.70 2.90 5.55
CA TRP A 16 14.08 1.74 6.19
C TRP A 16 12.64 1.98 6.68
N PRO A 17 12.30 3.13 7.29
CA PRO A 17 10.92 3.43 7.66
C PRO A 17 9.99 3.55 6.45
N VAL A 18 10.44 4.17 5.36
CA VAL A 18 9.63 4.30 4.13
C VAL A 18 9.41 2.94 3.48
N ILE A 19 10.44 2.09 3.40
CA ILE A 19 10.30 0.71 2.94
C ILE A 19 9.27 -0.03 3.80
N GLY A 20 9.43 -0.01 5.12
CA GLY A 20 8.52 -0.69 6.04
C GLY A 20 7.07 -0.25 5.87
N LEU A 21 6.82 1.07 5.83
CA LEU A 21 5.48 1.62 5.59
C LEU A 21 4.95 1.27 4.21
N THR A 22 5.80 1.27 3.19
CA THR A 22 5.41 0.92 1.81
C THR A 22 4.94 -0.53 1.75
N CYS A 23 5.71 -1.46 2.30
CA CYS A 23 5.34 -2.88 2.37
C CYS A 23 4.10 -3.12 3.22
N LEU A 24 3.96 -2.36 4.32
CA LEU A 24 2.79 -2.43 5.18
C LEU A 24 1.53 -1.99 4.43
N PHE A 25 1.53 -0.82 3.78
CA PHE A 25 0.38 -0.32 3.03
C PHE A 25 0.06 -1.16 1.80
N PHE A 26 1.09 -1.69 1.15
CA PHE A 26 0.97 -2.63 0.04
C PHE A 26 0.21 -3.89 0.45
N MET A 27 0.60 -4.53 1.55
CA MET A 27 -0.17 -5.65 2.11
C MET A 27 -1.55 -5.21 2.64
N PHE A 28 -1.65 -4.05 3.28
CA PHE A 28 -2.87 -3.63 3.96
C PHE A 28 -4.06 -3.47 3.03
N ILE A 29 -3.83 -3.12 1.76
CA ILE A 29 -4.93 -2.95 0.80
C ILE A 29 -5.62 -4.29 0.53
N ASP A 30 -4.87 -5.39 0.56
CA ASP A 30 -5.37 -6.74 0.33
C ASP A 30 -6.30 -7.23 1.45
N ILE A 31 -6.20 -6.64 2.65
CA ILE A 31 -7.16 -6.87 3.75
C ILE A 31 -8.60 -6.48 3.33
N VAL A 32 -8.76 -5.66 2.30
CA VAL A 32 -10.06 -5.33 1.70
C VAL A 32 -10.25 -6.01 0.35
N ILE A 33 -9.23 -6.00 -0.51
CA ILE A 33 -9.33 -6.53 -1.88
C ILE A 33 -9.56 -8.04 -1.90
N ASP A 34 -8.77 -8.82 -1.17
CA ASP A 34 -8.78 -10.28 -1.32
C ASP A 34 -10.06 -10.93 -0.78
N PRO A 35 -10.59 -10.52 0.40
CA PRO A 35 -11.91 -10.95 0.83
C PRO A 35 -13.00 -10.65 -0.20
N LEU A 36 -12.95 -9.48 -0.82
CA LEU A 36 -13.91 -9.09 -1.85
C LEU A 36 -13.72 -9.90 -3.14
N ALA A 37 -12.48 -10.21 -3.51
CA ALA A 37 -12.15 -11.04 -4.68
C ALA A 37 -12.71 -12.47 -4.53
N LEU A 38 -12.70 -13.03 -3.32
CA LEU A 38 -13.38 -14.31 -3.03
C LEU A 38 -14.90 -14.24 -3.27
N GLN A 39 -15.47 -13.04 -3.17
CA GLN A 39 -16.88 -12.78 -3.52
C GLN A 39 -17.10 -12.47 -5.00
N GLY A 40 -16.11 -12.75 -5.87
CA GLY A 40 -16.19 -12.54 -7.31
C GLY A 40 -17.42 -13.16 -7.97
N GLY A 41 -18.01 -14.22 -7.38
CA GLY A 41 -19.29 -14.78 -7.80
C GLY A 41 -20.49 -13.82 -7.75
N ARG A 42 -20.43 -12.74 -6.98
CA ARG A 42 -21.52 -11.77 -6.78
C ARG A 42 -21.35 -10.45 -7.52
N TRP A 43 -20.13 -10.13 -7.98
CA TRP A 43 -19.87 -8.83 -8.61
C TRP A 43 -18.85 -8.85 -9.75
N PHE A 44 -18.12 -9.96 -9.94
CA PHE A 44 -17.02 -10.07 -10.89
C PHE A 44 -17.10 -11.36 -11.73
N LEU A 45 -15.98 -11.79 -12.32
CA LEU A 45 -15.82 -12.92 -13.26
C LEU A 45 -16.26 -14.31 -12.74
N GLY A 46 -17.03 -14.41 -11.65
CA GLY A 46 -17.46 -15.67 -11.07
C GLY A 46 -16.46 -16.19 -10.03
N LYS A 47 -16.49 -17.51 -9.80
CA LYS A 47 -15.64 -18.20 -8.81
C LYS A 47 -14.32 -18.67 -9.41
N ILE A 48 -13.51 -17.74 -9.92
CA ILE A 48 -12.17 -18.04 -10.48
C ILE A 48 -11.05 -17.99 -9.44
N TYR A 49 -11.35 -17.45 -8.26
CA TYR A 49 -10.40 -17.24 -7.17
C TYR A 49 -10.95 -17.86 -5.88
N GLY A 50 -10.12 -18.64 -5.19
CA GLY A 50 -10.51 -19.40 -4.00
C GLY A 50 -9.33 -20.13 -3.38
N TYR A 51 -9.44 -20.42 -2.09
CA TYR A 51 -8.47 -21.21 -1.34
C TYR A 51 -9.04 -22.60 -1.05
N PRO A 52 -8.25 -23.69 -1.22
CA PRO A 52 -8.67 -25.03 -0.84
C PRO A 52 -9.02 -25.13 0.65
N ASP A 53 -8.19 -24.51 1.49
CA ASP A 53 -8.40 -24.37 2.93
C ASP A 53 -8.73 -22.91 3.24
N PRO A 54 -10.01 -22.58 3.54
CA PRO A 54 -10.41 -21.21 3.83
C PRO A 54 -9.68 -20.66 5.06
N GLY A 55 -9.19 -19.44 4.94
CA GLY A 55 -8.56 -18.75 6.04
C GLY A 55 -9.54 -18.10 7.02
N VAL A 56 -9.01 -17.70 8.18
CA VAL A 56 -9.79 -17.11 9.27
C VAL A 56 -10.37 -15.74 8.96
N TYR A 57 -9.77 -14.99 8.02
CA TYR A 57 -10.18 -13.64 7.70
C TYR A 57 -11.00 -13.63 6.41
N PHE A 58 -12.32 -13.78 6.55
CA PHE A 58 -13.28 -13.84 5.44
C PHE A 58 -12.92 -14.87 4.34
N GLY A 59 -12.30 -15.99 4.73
CA GLY A 59 -11.86 -17.04 3.81
C GLY A 59 -10.44 -16.85 3.26
N VAL A 60 -9.78 -15.73 3.53
CA VAL A 60 -8.39 -15.47 3.11
C VAL A 60 -7.41 -15.95 4.20
N PRO A 61 -6.44 -16.81 3.89
CA PRO A 61 -5.39 -17.24 4.82
C PRO A 61 -4.47 -16.08 5.22
N LEU A 62 -4.03 -16.05 6.47
CA LEU A 62 -3.06 -15.04 6.93
C LEU A 62 -1.74 -15.09 6.16
N ALA A 63 -1.37 -16.28 5.66
CA ALA A 63 -0.20 -16.48 4.82
C ALA A 63 -0.23 -15.64 3.53
N ASN A 64 -1.41 -15.32 3.00
CA ASN A 64 -1.55 -14.47 1.83
C ASN A 64 -1.07 -13.04 2.13
N PHE A 65 -1.56 -12.43 3.22
CA PHE A 65 -1.15 -11.09 3.63
C PHE A 65 0.35 -11.04 3.97
N ILE A 66 0.84 -12.02 4.74
CA ILE A 66 2.27 -12.13 5.05
C ILE A 66 3.09 -12.27 3.76
N GLY A 67 2.60 -13.06 2.79
CA GLY A 67 3.20 -13.23 1.48
C GLY A 67 3.33 -11.90 0.74
N TRP A 68 2.26 -11.10 0.66
CA TRP A 68 2.30 -9.78 0.02
C TRP A 68 3.25 -8.80 0.71
N PHE A 69 3.33 -8.82 2.04
CA PHE A 69 4.33 -8.03 2.77
C PHE A 69 5.76 -8.43 2.38
N ILE A 70 6.05 -9.74 2.33
CA ILE A 70 7.37 -10.26 1.95
C ILE A 70 7.70 -9.93 0.49
N VAL A 71 6.74 -10.08 -0.43
CA VAL A 71 6.91 -9.70 -1.85
C VAL A 71 7.24 -8.22 -1.95
N GLY A 72 6.52 -7.35 -1.25
CA GLY A 72 6.80 -5.93 -1.17
C GLY A 72 8.21 -5.65 -0.63
N LEU A 73 8.62 -6.37 0.41
CA LEU A 73 9.95 -6.21 1.02
C LEU A 73 11.06 -6.62 0.07
N ILE A 74 10.94 -7.76 -0.60
CA ILE A 74 11.90 -8.24 -1.60
C ILE A 74 11.99 -7.25 -2.76
N ALA A 75 10.84 -6.76 -3.27
CA ALA A 75 10.80 -5.79 -4.34
C ALA A 75 11.49 -4.47 -3.96
N MET A 76 11.22 -3.94 -2.76
CA MET A 76 11.80 -2.69 -2.27
C MET A 76 13.29 -2.81 -1.96
N ILE A 77 13.74 -3.92 -1.37
CA ILE A 77 15.16 -4.20 -1.16
C ILE A 77 15.87 -4.35 -2.51
N GLY A 78 15.28 -5.09 -3.45
CA GLY A 78 15.79 -5.23 -4.81
C GLY A 78 15.94 -3.87 -5.50
N TYR A 79 14.92 -3.02 -5.43
CA TYR A 79 14.97 -1.65 -5.95
C TYR A 79 16.11 -0.85 -5.32
N ARG A 80 16.24 -0.88 -3.99
CA ARG A 80 17.34 -0.20 -3.28
C ARG A 80 18.72 -0.70 -3.72
N VAL A 81 18.91 -2.00 -3.91
CA VAL A 81 20.18 -2.58 -4.37
C VAL A 81 20.49 -2.17 -5.81
N VAL A 82 19.49 -2.16 -6.70
CA VAL A 82 19.67 -1.75 -8.09
C VAL A 82 19.96 -0.24 -8.18
N ASP A 83 19.27 0.58 -7.40
CA ASP A 83 19.49 2.03 -7.33
C ASP A 83 20.91 2.39 -6.85
N GLN A 84 21.46 1.61 -5.91
CA GLN A 84 22.84 1.78 -5.46
C GLN A 84 23.89 1.43 -6.54
N ARG A 85 23.51 0.69 -7.60
CA ARG A 85 24.41 0.37 -8.72
C ARG A 85 24.40 1.50 -9.74
N LYS A 86 25.44 2.34 -9.69
CA LYS A 86 25.66 3.44 -10.65
C LYS A 86 25.60 2.92 -12.10
N GLY A 87 24.77 3.56 -12.93
CA GLY A 87 24.69 3.29 -14.37
C GLY A 87 23.62 2.29 -14.82
N VAL A 88 22.82 1.71 -13.89
CA VAL A 88 21.74 0.78 -14.24
C VAL A 88 20.41 1.51 -14.46
N LEU A 89 20.09 2.50 -13.63
CA LEU A 89 18.87 3.29 -13.75
C LEU A 89 19.14 4.62 -14.48
N PRO A 90 18.20 5.11 -15.32
CA PRO A 90 18.28 6.44 -15.89
C PRO A 90 18.38 7.50 -14.79
N ASP A 91 18.94 8.67 -15.10
CA ASP A 91 19.02 9.77 -14.15
C ASP A 91 17.61 10.25 -13.76
N LEU A 92 17.13 9.79 -12.59
CA LEU A 92 15.87 10.28 -12.02
C LEU A 92 15.99 11.75 -11.61
N PRO A 93 14.90 12.53 -11.68
CA PRO A 93 14.87 13.89 -11.18
C PRO A 93 15.31 13.94 -9.71
N SER A 94 16.08 14.95 -9.32
CA SER A 94 16.57 15.11 -7.95
C SER A 94 15.47 15.42 -6.92
N THR A 95 14.23 15.64 -7.36
CA THR A 95 13.07 15.93 -6.52
C THR A 95 11.83 15.26 -7.11
N ILE A 96 11.05 14.58 -6.28
CA ILE A 96 9.73 14.09 -6.70
C ILE A 96 8.70 15.21 -6.48
N PRO A 97 7.95 15.61 -7.51
CA PRO A 97 6.89 16.60 -7.34
C PRO A 97 5.82 16.10 -6.36
N VAL A 98 5.38 16.96 -5.43
CA VAL A 98 4.33 16.63 -4.45
C VAL A 98 3.06 16.09 -5.14
N ARG A 99 2.73 16.63 -6.32
CA ARG A 99 1.60 16.15 -7.15
C ARG A 99 1.70 14.66 -7.47
N VAL A 100 2.90 14.14 -7.77
CA VAL A 100 3.09 12.71 -8.11
C VAL A 100 2.82 11.84 -6.88
N VAL A 101 3.32 12.25 -5.71
CA VAL A 101 3.04 11.56 -4.44
C VAL A 101 1.55 11.56 -4.14
N LEU A 102 0.89 12.71 -4.26
CA LEU A 102 -0.56 12.83 -4.05
C LEU A 102 -1.37 12.00 -5.04
N MET A 103 -0.93 11.87 -6.29
CA MET A 103 -1.58 10.99 -7.28
C MET A 103 -1.46 9.52 -6.87
N GLY A 104 -0.32 9.08 -6.34
CA GLY A 104 -0.15 7.73 -5.79
C GLY A 104 -1.08 7.47 -4.61
N CYS A 105 -1.13 8.41 -3.65
CA CYS A 105 -2.09 8.33 -2.53
C CYS A 105 -3.54 8.32 -3.03
N GLY A 106 -3.87 9.17 -4.00
CA GLY A 106 -5.21 9.23 -4.59
C GLY A 106 -5.61 7.91 -5.24
N LEU A 107 -4.71 7.29 -6.01
CA LEU A 107 -4.95 5.97 -6.61
C LEU A 107 -5.20 4.90 -5.54
N TYR A 108 -4.38 4.88 -4.49
CA TYR A 108 -4.56 3.94 -3.37
C TYR A 108 -5.95 4.06 -2.74
N TYR A 109 -6.37 5.29 -2.41
CA TYR A 109 -7.69 5.55 -1.84
C TYR A 109 -8.82 5.29 -2.82
N MET A 110 -8.63 5.54 -4.12
CA MET A 110 -9.62 5.22 -5.14
C MET A 110 -9.89 3.71 -5.18
N VAL A 111 -8.83 2.89 -5.20
CA VAL A 111 -8.94 1.43 -5.16
C VAL A 111 -9.61 0.98 -3.87
N LEU A 112 -9.19 1.49 -2.72
CA LEU A 112 -9.78 1.17 -1.42
C LEU A 112 -11.29 1.51 -1.37
N LEU A 113 -11.66 2.74 -1.73
CA LEU A 113 -13.05 3.20 -1.69
C LEU A 113 -13.93 2.42 -2.66
N PHE A 114 -13.41 2.09 -3.85
CA PHE A 114 -14.10 1.23 -4.79
C PHE A 114 -14.39 -0.15 -4.18
N ASN A 115 -13.38 -0.81 -3.61
CA ASN A 115 -13.57 -2.14 -3.02
C ASN A 115 -14.53 -2.08 -1.82
N LEU A 116 -14.38 -1.10 -0.92
CA LEU A 116 -15.33 -0.90 0.18
C LEU A 116 -16.76 -0.67 -0.32
N PHE A 117 -16.95 0.19 -1.33
CA PHE A 117 -18.25 0.39 -1.94
C PHE A 117 -18.86 -0.92 -2.45
N VAL A 118 -18.07 -1.72 -3.18
CA VAL A 118 -18.54 -3.01 -3.69
C VAL A 118 -18.93 -3.96 -2.56
N THR A 119 -18.21 -3.99 -1.43
CA THR A 119 -18.59 -4.84 -0.28
C THR A 119 -20.00 -4.51 0.24
N PHE A 120 -20.34 -3.23 0.34
CA PHE A 120 -21.69 -2.81 0.72
C PHE A 120 -22.71 -3.08 -0.37
N TRP A 121 -22.34 -2.90 -1.63
CA TRP A 121 -23.22 -3.14 -2.78
C TRP A 121 -23.65 -4.61 -2.90
N ILE A 122 -22.75 -5.56 -2.64
CA ILE A 122 -23.06 -7.01 -2.65
C ILE A 122 -23.73 -7.52 -1.37
N GLY A 123 -23.94 -6.65 -0.38
CA GLY A 123 -24.54 -6.98 0.92
C GLY A 123 -23.57 -7.58 1.95
N GLU A 124 -22.25 -7.56 1.69
CA GLU A 124 -21.21 -8.00 2.65
C GLU A 124 -20.87 -6.89 3.65
N THR A 125 -21.88 -6.45 4.40
CA THR A 125 -21.76 -5.28 5.28
C THR A 125 -20.71 -5.48 6.39
N LEU A 126 -20.55 -6.69 6.92
CA LEU A 126 -19.54 -6.98 7.94
C LEU A 126 -18.11 -6.79 7.40
N MET A 127 -17.86 -7.25 6.17
CA MET A 127 -16.57 -7.08 5.49
C MET A 127 -16.26 -5.60 5.24
N GLY A 128 -17.26 -4.86 4.74
CA GLY A 128 -17.15 -3.41 4.55
C GLY A 128 -16.91 -2.65 5.86
N MET A 129 -17.62 -2.98 6.93
CA MET A 129 -17.42 -2.39 8.26
C MET A 129 -16.03 -2.68 8.82
N ALA A 130 -15.55 -3.93 8.69
CA ALA A 130 -14.21 -4.31 9.13
C ALA A 130 -13.13 -3.49 8.37
N GLY A 131 -13.27 -3.37 7.05
CA GLY A 131 -12.39 -2.53 6.24
C GLY A 131 -12.41 -1.07 6.68
N CYS A 132 -13.60 -0.48 6.87
CA CYS A 132 -13.74 0.89 7.39
C CYS A 132 -13.09 1.07 8.75
N PHE A 133 -13.29 0.13 9.69
CA PHE A 133 -12.72 0.21 11.04
C PHE A 133 -11.19 0.21 11.02
N ILE A 134 -10.58 -0.56 10.10
CA ILE A 134 -9.13 -0.61 9.92
C ILE A 134 -8.61 0.69 9.28
N TYR A 135 -9.30 1.21 8.25
CA TYR A 135 -8.79 2.32 7.46
C TYR A 135 -9.10 3.71 8.02
N VAL A 136 -10.23 3.91 8.70
CA VAL A 136 -10.62 5.22 9.25
C VAL A 136 -9.52 5.81 10.15
N PRO A 137 -8.95 5.09 11.14
CA PRO A 137 -7.87 5.63 11.97
C PRO A 137 -6.63 6.01 11.15
N ILE A 138 -6.26 5.19 10.18
CA ILE A 138 -5.11 5.43 9.29
C ILE A 138 -5.35 6.69 8.45
N THR A 139 -6.53 6.83 7.86
CA THR A 139 -6.92 8.00 7.07
C THR A 139 -6.94 9.26 7.91
N ILE A 140 -7.43 9.20 9.15
CA ILE A 140 -7.36 10.32 10.09
C ILE A 140 -5.90 10.72 10.34
N LEU A 141 -5.00 9.78 10.60
CA LEU A 141 -3.58 10.07 10.83
C LEU A 141 -2.92 10.71 9.60
N VAL A 142 -3.17 10.18 8.41
CA VAL A 142 -2.67 10.75 7.15
C VAL A 142 -3.21 12.18 6.97
N TRP A 143 -4.50 12.40 7.20
CA TRP A 143 -5.12 13.71 7.06
C TRP A 143 -4.58 14.72 8.06
N LEU A 144 -4.43 14.33 9.33
CA LEU A 144 -3.81 15.16 10.36
C LEU A 144 -2.36 15.52 10.02
N LYS A 145 -1.62 14.58 9.40
CA LYS A 145 -0.25 14.83 8.94
C LYS A 145 -0.22 15.84 7.80
N LEU A 146 -1.10 15.68 6.81
CA LEU A 146 -1.23 16.61 5.67
C LEU A 146 -1.71 18.00 6.11
N ALA A 147 -2.57 18.07 7.13
CA ALA A 147 -3.05 19.31 7.72
C ALA A 147 -2.02 20.01 8.64
N GLY A 148 -0.80 19.47 8.74
CA GLY A 148 0.28 20.03 9.57
C GLY A 148 0.06 19.91 11.08
N ARG A 149 -0.89 19.07 11.51
CA ARG A 149 -1.24 18.90 12.95
C ARG A 149 -0.41 17.84 13.66
N LEU A 150 0.43 17.09 12.93
CA LEU A 150 1.35 16.11 13.50
C LEU A 150 2.81 16.56 13.32
N PRO A 151 3.62 16.56 14.40
CA PRO A 151 5.01 17.02 14.34
C PRO A 151 5.81 16.25 13.29
N ILE A 152 6.75 16.95 12.63
CA ILE A 152 7.76 16.30 11.79
C ILE A 152 8.67 15.55 12.76
N ALA A 153 8.75 14.22 12.62
CA ALA A 153 9.68 13.43 13.40
C ALA A 153 11.09 14.00 13.15
N GLN A 154 11.72 14.54 14.19
CA GLN A 154 13.09 15.01 14.12
C GLN A 154 13.97 13.77 14.06
N SER A 155 14.64 13.54 12.94
CA SER A 155 15.68 12.52 12.83
C SER A 155 16.87 12.97 13.68
N THR A 156 17.02 12.36 14.86
CA THR A 156 18.28 12.35 15.62
C THR A 156 19.31 11.49 14.92
#